data_AF-A0A662PXG7-F1
#
_entry.id   AF-A0A662PXG7-F1
#
_cell.length_a   1.000
_cell.length_b   1.000
_cell.length_c   1.000
_cell.angle_alpha   90.00
_cell.angle_beta   90.00
_cell.angle_gamma   90.00
#
_symmetry.space_group_name_H-M   'P 1'
#
loop_
_entity.id
_entity.type
_entity.pdbx_description
1 polymer ?
#
loop_
_entity_poly.entity_id
_entity_poly.type
_entity_poly.pdbx_seq_one_letter_code
_entity_poly.pdbx_strand_id
1 'polypeptide(L)'
;SAKLGEIEPLNHLPDYKGRIHFHCGTEDKLLPPPSCEMAYESAVSAAERKLIWHDIGHAMPLEEYFDHVIAFFEDLEEVGAVSKLLELVEIPSGCGDGVCGADEDWRSCPYDCIGRRLLVGFQLHIEELAGPGIYYNESEALFLERAEVLERLASIFEKYGAKLSIQTEKHFADADIRFGRYILRELKERGHGIGVQSHLGHHIRELGLETDEEKLAYTRAVKEVVAEALGEEPTNIGGGFEMENIGLLGVCDGCLGFISMTALEKPYHRATGKSLSRLHPWILPPVQMINLGTGEWLNHDEGGSIVYIPGWYKSSVFEIDCRKNPRCFDPVNASLQEALKDMVEGMVNTWYASSHLYQCGKDEAEVDAVMEAYDRWLSSLKPLIDKGEIVFLTFDEIAEIYLRWEKARQLSESAGAEAKASSSVEPPSCPCLSALLLGEARSPSRPSPRP
;
A
#
# COMPACT_ATOMS: atom_id res chain seq x y z
N SER A 1 31.75 -5.56 -7.73
CA SER A 1 32.22 -4.43 -6.92
C SER A 1 32.26 -3.18 -7.78
N ALA A 2 31.09 -2.59 -8.02
CA ALA A 2 30.97 -1.22 -8.52
C ALA A 2 30.50 -0.39 -7.33
N LYS A 3 31.25 0.67 -7.04
CA LYS A 3 31.09 1.55 -5.88
C LYS A 3 29.84 2.42 -6.07
N LEU A 4 29.20 2.77 -4.96
CA LEU A 4 28.10 3.74 -4.80
C LEU A 4 28.42 5.19 -5.28
N GLY A 5 29.32 5.38 -6.25
CA GLY A 5 29.91 6.68 -6.59
C GLY A 5 29.73 7.18 -8.02
N GLU A 6 28.88 6.56 -8.84
CA GLU A 6 28.70 6.97 -10.26
C GLU A 6 27.21 7.10 -10.65
N ILE A 7 26.42 7.78 -9.81
CA ILE A 7 25.19 8.44 -10.26
C ILE A 7 25.52 9.94 -10.29
N GLU A 8 25.45 10.56 -11.48
CA GLU A 8 25.75 11.99 -11.64
C GLU A 8 24.80 12.87 -10.80
N PRO A 9 25.31 14.00 -10.26
CA PRO A 9 24.66 14.85 -9.26
C PRO A 9 23.62 15.82 -9.85
N LEU A 10 22.76 15.34 -10.74
CA LEU A 10 21.54 16.04 -11.13
C LEU A 10 20.34 15.31 -10.54
N ASN A 11 19.82 15.94 -9.49
CA ASN A 11 18.43 15.92 -9.05
C ASN A 11 18.08 14.81 -8.04
N HIS A 12 18.54 14.98 -6.81
CA HIS A 12 17.57 15.11 -5.70
C HIS A 12 17.18 16.59 -5.69
N LEU A 13 15.90 16.95 -5.59
CA LEU A 13 15.55 18.29 -5.10
C LEU A 13 15.95 18.29 -3.63
N PRO A 14 17.06 18.96 -3.25
CA PRO A 14 17.65 18.76 -1.95
C PRO A 14 16.71 19.33 -0.89
N ASP A 15 16.24 18.47 0.02
CA ASP A 15 15.59 18.82 1.29
C ASP A 15 14.43 19.83 1.20
N TYR A 16 13.82 20.00 0.03
CA TYR A 16 12.67 20.89 -0.13
C TYR A 16 11.46 20.25 0.52
N LYS A 17 11.01 20.80 1.66
CA LYS A 17 9.85 20.32 2.43
C LYS A 17 8.54 21.02 2.09
N GLY A 18 8.56 22.01 1.19
CA GLY A 18 7.35 22.72 0.78
C GLY A 18 6.52 21.93 -0.25
N ARG A 19 5.51 22.59 -0.80
CA ARG A 19 4.73 22.07 -1.93
C ARG A 19 5.39 22.40 -3.27
N ILE A 20 5.29 21.51 -4.24
CA ILE A 20 5.84 21.72 -5.59
C ILE A 20 4.95 21.07 -6.65
N HIS A 21 4.55 21.84 -7.67
CA HIS A 21 3.87 21.30 -8.84
C HIS A 21 4.79 21.43 -10.06
N PHE A 22 4.98 20.33 -10.79
CA PHE A 22 5.75 20.27 -12.02
C PHE A 22 4.80 20.35 -13.21
N HIS A 23 4.85 21.46 -13.94
CA HIS A 23 4.06 21.63 -15.16
C HIS A 23 4.91 21.26 -16.38
N CYS A 24 4.51 20.22 -17.10
CA CYS A 24 5.34 19.56 -18.11
C CYS A 24 4.61 19.44 -19.44
N GLY A 25 5.31 19.70 -20.55
CA GLY A 25 4.77 19.52 -21.90
C GLY A 25 4.95 18.09 -22.40
N THR A 26 3.89 17.45 -22.90
CA THR A 26 3.96 16.11 -23.52
C THR A 26 4.74 16.12 -24.83
N GLU A 27 4.79 17.25 -25.53
CA GLU A 27 5.53 17.46 -26.77
C GLU A 27 6.87 18.20 -26.56
N ASP A 28 7.30 18.37 -25.31
CA ASP A 28 8.53 19.07 -24.99
C ASP A 28 9.75 18.28 -25.51
N LYS A 29 10.53 18.91 -26.39
CA LYS A 29 11.76 18.34 -26.97
C LYS A 29 13.03 18.78 -26.23
N LEU A 30 12.93 19.80 -25.39
CA LEU A 30 14.03 20.37 -24.62
C LEU A 30 14.11 19.73 -23.23
N LEU A 31 12.98 19.65 -22.52
CA LEU A 31 12.81 18.86 -21.30
C LEU A 31 11.81 17.74 -21.60
N PRO A 32 12.25 16.63 -22.20
CA PRO A 32 11.33 15.57 -22.61
C PRO A 32 10.60 14.97 -21.41
N PRO A 33 9.43 14.35 -21.60
CA PRO A 33 8.61 13.81 -20.51
C PRO A 33 9.39 13.00 -19.45
N PRO A 34 10.34 12.12 -19.82
CA PRO A 34 11.14 11.39 -18.82
C PRO A 34 11.97 12.30 -17.90
N SER A 35 12.43 13.47 -18.37
CA SER A 35 13.15 14.43 -17.54
C SER A 35 12.25 15.08 -16.49
N CYS A 36 10.98 15.34 -16.84
CA CYS A 36 10.01 15.88 -15.90
C CYS A 36 9.57 14.86 -14.86
N GLU A 37 9.38 13.61 -15.29
CA GLU A 37 9.18 12.47 -14.38
C GLU A 37 10.37 12.33 -13.42
N MET A 38 11.61 12.41 -13.92
CA MET A 38 12.80 12.38 -13.05
C MET A 38 12.84 13.54 -12.06
N ALA A 39 12.46 14.76 -12.46
CA ALA A 39 12.40 15.90 -11.55
C ALA A 39 11.32 15.72 -10.48
N TYR A 40 10.15 15.22 -10.86
CA TYR A 40 9.10 14.84 -9.94
C TYR A 40 9.57 13.77 -8.95
N GLU A 41 10.20 12.70 -9.46
CA GLU A 41 10.73 11.63 -8.62
C GLU A 41 11.84 12.13 -7.68
N SER A 42 12.63 13.12 -8.10
CA SER A 42 13.66 13.73 -7.25
C SER A 42 13.11 14.54 -6.08
N ALA A 43 11.85 14.96 -6.13
CA ALA A 43 11.18 15.78 -5.12
C ALA A 43 10.64 14.99 -3.93
N VAL A 44 11.25 13.86 -3.58
CA VAL A 44 10.78 12.93 -2.53
C VAL A 44 10.56 13.56 -1.16
N SER A 45 11.24 14.68 -0.88
CA SER A 45 11.13 15.36 0.41
C SER A 45 10.02 16.41 0.47
N ALA A 46 9.36 16.71 -0.66
CA ALA A 46 8.32 17.72 -0.72
C ALA A 46 7.07 17.24 0.02
N ALA A 47 6.48 18.10 0.84
CA ALA A 47 5.25 17.75 1.56
C ALA A 47 4.03 17.67 0.64
N GLU A 48 4.11 18.25 -0.56
CA GLU A 48 3.22 17.93 -1.67
C GLU A 48 4.03 17.98 -2.96
N ARG A 49 3.89 16.97 -3.81
CA ARG A 49 4.39 17.02 -5.18
C ARG A 49 3.30 16.59 -6.16
N LYS A 50 3.08 17.39 -7.22
CA LYS A 50 2.19 17.01 -8.34
C LYS A 50 2.91 17.13 -9.66
N LEU A 51 2.58 16.25 -10.60
CA LEU A 51 3.06 16.29 -11.98
C LEU A 51 1.86 16.54 -12.90
N ILE A 52 1.87 17.67 -13.60
CA ILE A 52 0.76 18.17 -14.39
C ILE A 52 1.21 18.22 -15.84
N TRP A 53 0.53 17.47 -16.70
CA TRP A 53 0.84 17.37 -18.12
C TRP A 53 0.01 18.34 -18.96
N HIS A 54 0.67 18.96 -19.93
CA HIS A 54 0.08 19.89 -20.89
C HIS A 54 0.39 19.40 -22.31
N ASP A 55 -0.58 19.45 -23.22
CA ASP A 55 -0.42 18.97 -24.60
C ASP A 55 0.30 19.99 -25.50
N ILE A 56 1.49 20.40 -25.05
CA ILE A 56 2.28 21.48 -25.64
C ILE A 56 3.78 21.17 -25.54
N GLY A 57 4.59 21.98 -26.22
CA GLY A 57 6.06 21.94 -26.11
C GLY A 57 6.60 22.68 -24.88
N HIS A 58 7.91 22.97 -24.87
CA HIS A 58 8.60 23.60 -23.75
C HIS A 58 8.05 24.96 -23.29
N ALA A 59 7.51 25.73 -24.25
CA ALA A 59 6.98 27.06 -23.98
C ALA A 59 5.52 26.95 -23.55
N MET A 60 5.28 27.11 -22.24
CA MET A 60 3.94 27.05 -21.66
C MET A 60 3.32 28.46 -21.57
N PRO A 61 2.21 28.73 -22.29
CA PRO A 61 1.46 29.98 -22.15
C PRO A 61 0.91 30.12 -20.72
N LEU A 62 0.88 31.34 -20.19
CA LEU A 62 0.43 31.61 -18.82
C LEU A 62 -1.00 31.09 -18.61
N GLU A 63 -1.84 31.24 -19.62
CA GLU A 63 -3.25 30.88 -19.62
C GLU A 63 -3.49 29.39 -19.36
N GLU A 64 -2.53 28.51 -19.68
CA GLU A 64 -2.65 27.05 -19.52
C GLU A 64 -2.44 26.59 -18.07
N TYR A 65 -1.77 27.39 -17.23
CA TYR A 65 -1.45 26.98 -15.86
C TYR A 65 -1.81 28.01 -14.79
N PHE A 66 -2.36 29.17 -15.17
CA PHE A 66 -2.64 30.26 -14.23
C PHE A 66 -3.62 29.84 -13.13
N ASP A 67 -4.73 29.20 -13.49
CA ASP A 67 -5.74 28.75 -12.51
C ASP A 67 -5.18 27.71 -11.55
N HIS A 68 -4.30 26.82 -12.05
CA HIS A 68 -3.58 25.86 -11.20
C HIS A 68 -2.64 26.55 -10.21
N VAL A 69 -1.95 27.61 -10.63
CA VAL A 69 -1.08 28.40 -9.74
C VAL A 69 -1.90 29.13 -8.68
N ILE A 70 -3.05 29.70 -9.04
CA ILE A 70 -3.95 30.33 -8.08
C ILE A 70 -4.43 29.30 -7.06
N ALA A 71 -4.94 28.15 -7.51
CA ALA A 71 -5.36 27.07 -6.63
C ALA A 71 -4.22 26.59 -5.70
N PHE A 72 -3.01 26.43 -6.23
CA PHE A 72 -1.82 26.05 -5.45
C PHE A 72 -1.52 27.00 -4.29
N PHE A 73 -1.80 28.30 -4.45
CA PHE A 73 -1.58 29.30 -3.41
C PHE A 73 -2.81 29.58 -2.54
N GLU A 74 -4.02 29.32 -3.02
CA GLU A 74 -5.26 29.52 -2.26
C GLU A 74 -5.56 28.35 -1.30
N ASP A 75 -5.11 27.14 -1.62
CA ASP A 75 -5.32 25.92 -0.85
C ASP A 75 -4.33 25.80 0.32
N LEU A 76 -4.22 26.81 1.17
CA LEU A 76 -3.29 26.86 2.33
C LEU A 76 -3.76 26.03 3.54
N GLU A 77 -4.58 24.99 3.36
CA GLU A 77 -4.83 24.03 4.43
C GLU A 77 -3.56 23.21 4.73
N GLU A 78 -3.35 22.91 6.01
CA GLU A 78 -2.05 22.58 6.61
C GLU A 78 -1.27 21.49 5.88
N VAL A 79 -0.18 21.91 5.26
CA VAL A 79 0.92 21.04 4.81
C VAL A 79 1.53 20.39 6.06
N GLY A 80 1.07 19.17 6.38
CA GLY A 80 1.46 18.45 7.59
C GLY A 80 0.37 17.58 8.23
N ALA A 81 -0.79 17.41 7.61
CA ALA A 81 -1.81 16.50 8.12
C ALA A 81 -1.29 15.04 8.08
N VAL A 82 -0.82 14.57 9.23
CA VAL A 82 -0.51 13.15 9.46
C VAL A 82 -1.76 12.34 9.14
N SER A 83 -1.64 11.31 8.29
CA SER A 83 -2.76 10.43 7.99
C SER A 83 -3.40 9.90 9.29
N LYS A 84 -4.74 9.99 9.38
CA LYS A 84 -5.53 9.37 10.45
C LYS A 84 -5.30 7.86 10.55
N LEU A 85 -4.77 7.22 9.51
CA LEU A 85 -4.38 5.81 9.54
C LEU A 85 -3.29 5.53 10.60
N LEU A 86 -2.34 6.45 10.79
CA LEU A 86 -1.24 6.26 11.74
C LEU A 86 -1.69 6.39 13.20
N GLU A 87 -2.86 6.99 13.43
CA GLU A 87 -3.50 7.02 14.75
C GLU A 87 -4.08 5.65 15.15
N LEU A 88 -4.32 4.76 14.18
CA LEU A 88 -4.91 3.42 14.41
C LEU A 88 -3.92 2.41 14.99
N VAL A 89 -2.62 2.71 14.95
CA VAL A 89 -1.57 1.79 15.39
C VAL A 89 -0.71 2.38 16.49
N GLU A 90 -0.35 1.54 17.45
CA GLU A 90 0.65 1.86 18.46
C GLU A 90 1.98 1.20 18.10
N ILE A 91 3.08 1.89 18.43
CA ILE A 91 4.43 1.34 18.32
C ILE A 91 5.15 1.50 19.68
N PRO A 92 6.05 0.58 20.06
CA PRO A 92 6.90 0.74 21.24
C PRO A 92 7.73 2.01 21.17
N SER A 93 8.11 2.57 22.33
CA SER A 93 8.89 3.83 22.39
C SER A 93 10.31 3.74 21.83
N GLY A 94 10.87 2.53 21.73
CA GLY A 94 12.18 2.28 21.09
C GLY A 94 12.11 2.18 19.57
N CYS A 95 10.91 1.98 19.02
CA CYS A 95 10.75 1.72 17.61
C CYS A 95 11.06 2.95 16.74
N GLY A 96 11.87 2.76 15.71
CA GLY A 96 12.38 3.79 14.81
C GLY A 96 13.84 4.17 15.08
N ASP A 97 14.52 3.54 16.04
CA ASP A 97 15.89 3.86 16.44
C ASP A 97 16.98 3.09 15.65
N GLY A 98 16.57 2.17 14.77
CA GLY A 98 17.45 1.35 13.95
C GLY A 98 17.98 0.08 14.65
N VAL A 99 17.54 -0.21 15.88
CA VAL A 99 18.03 -1.33 16.69
C VAL A 99 16.84 -2.17 17.17
N CYS A 100 16.74 -3.40 16.66
CA CYS A 100 15.73 -4.34 17.14
C CYS A 100 15.99 -4.73 18.62
N GLY A 101 15.26 -4.09 19.53
CA GLY A 101 15.37 -4.24 20.97
C GLY A 101 14.83 -5.57 21.51
N ALA A 102 15.02 -5.82 22.81
CA ALA A 102 14.53 -7.05 23.46
C ALA A 102 13.01 -7.13 23.58
N ASP A 103 12.33 -5.96 23.63
CA ASP A 103 10.88 -5.83 23.70
C ASP A 103 10.24 -5.56 22.32
N GLU A 104 11.03 -5.67 21.26
CA GLU A 104 10.63 -5.43 19.88
C GLU A 104 10.68 -6.71 19.06
N ASP A 105 9.71 -6.86 18.17
CA ASP A 105 9.73 -7.87 17.13
C ASP A 105 9.24 -7.27 15.81
N TRP A 106 9.32 -8.05 14.73
CA TRP A 106 8.95 -7.58 13.41
C TRP A 106 7.45 -7.24 13.25
N ARG A 107 6.59 -7.61 14.20
CA ARG A 107 5.18 -7.19 14.23
C ARG A 107 4.99 -5.93 15.04
N SER A 108 5.63 -5.79 16.20
CA SER A 108 5.49 -4.60 17.05
C SER A 108 6.32 -3.41 16.55
N CYS A 109 7.52 -3.67 16.03
CA CYS A 109 8.41 -2.70 15.41
C CYS A 109 8.99 -3.22 14.08
N PRO A 110 8.19 -3.31 13.02
CA PRO A 110 8.66 -3.75 11.71
C PRO A 110 9.79 -2.89 11.14
N TYR A 111 9.85 -1.60 11.46
CA TYR A 111 10.88 -0.70 10.94
C TYR A 111 12.29 -1.17 11.30
N ASP A 112 12.51 -1.59 12.55
CA ASP A 112 13.82 -2.04 13.01
C ASP A 112 14.02 -3.56 12.91
N CYS A 113 12.92 -4.32 13.02
CA CYS A 113 13.01 -5.77 13.23
C CYS A 113 12.58 -6.63 12.03
N ILE A 114 12.01 -6.08 10.95
CA ILE A 114 11.42 -6.93 9.90
C ILE A 114 12.43 -7.75 9.13
N GLY A 115 13.66 -7.24 8.98
CA GLY A 115 14.72 -7.89 8.22
C GLY A 115 14.29 -8.15 6.77
N ARG A 116 14.62 -9.34 6.24
CA ARG A 116 14.21 -9.76 4.89
C ARG A 116 13.12 -10.83 4.98
N ARG A 117 11.87 -10.42 4.79
CA ARG A 117 10.68 -11.28 4.87
C ARG A 117 9.62 -10.87 3.86
N LEU A 118 8.95 -11.85 3.26
CA LEU A 118 7.78 -11.64 2.42
C LEU A 118 6.49 -11.91 3.20
N LEU A 119 5.64 -10.89 3.32
CA LEU A 119 4.30 -11.03 3.86
C LEU A 119 3.36 -11.48 2.75
N VAL A 120 2.76 -12.66 2.92
CA VAL A 120 1.97 -13.32 1.89
C VAL A 120 0.49 -13.25 2.23
N GLY A 121 -0.31 -12.66 1.33
CA GLY A 121 -1.76 -12.76 1.36
C GLY A 121 -2.26 -13.85 0.41
N PHE A 122 -3.45 -14.39 0.69
CA PHE A 122 -4.22 -15.15 -0.30
C PHE A 122 -5.62 -14.57 -0.40
N GLN A 123 -5.93 -13.96 -1.53
CA GLN A 123 -7.20 -13.30 -1.78
C GLN A 123 -8.21 -14.31 -2.31
N LEU A 124 -9.33 -14.49 -1.60
CA LEU A 124 -10.45 -15.26 -2.10
C LEU A 124 -11.63 -14.32 -2.33
N HIS A 125 -11.95 -14.09 -3.60
CA HIS A 125 -13.14 -13.34 -3.98
C HIS A 125 -14.38 -14.23 -3.91
N ILE A 126 -15.44 -13.71 -3.31
CA ILE A 126 -16.78 -14.30 -3.38
C ILE A 126 -17.66 -13.28 -4.10
N GLU A 127 -17.91 -13.53 -5.38
CA GLU A 127 -18.78 -12.70 -6.22
C GLU A 127 -20.26 -12.88 -5.84
N GLU A 128 -21.16 -12.12 -6.48
CA GLU A 128 -22.60 -12.19 -6.20
C GLU A 128 -23.25 -13.51 -6.63
N LEU A 129 -22.73 -14.14 -7.69
CA LEU A 129 -23.31 -15.32 -8.32
C LEU A 129 -22.46 -16.56 -8.03
N ALA A 130 -23.12 -17.66 -7.67
CA ALA A 130 -22.47 -18.95 -7.48
C ALA A 130 -22.38 -19.78 -8.79
N GLY A 131 -22.80 -19.22 -9.93
CA GLY A 131 -23.03 -19.94 -11.17
C GLY A 131 -24.05 -19.23 -12.08
N PRO A 132 -24.79 -19.96 -12.95
CA PRO A 132 -25.70 -19.35 -13.92
C PRO A 132 -26.91 -18.68 -13.25
N GLY A 133 -26.76 -17.40 -12.89
CA GLY A 133 -27.84 -16.45 -12.62
C GLY A 133 -28.63 -16.65 -11.32
N ILE A 134 -28.09 -17.37 -10.34
CA ILE A 134 -28.71 -17.52 -9.00
C ILE A 134 -27.80 -16.84 -7.97
N TYR A 135 -28.38 -15.92 -7.20
CA TYR A 135 -27.68 -15.27 -6.09
C TYR A 135 -27.63 -16.18 -4.86
N TYR A 136 -26.57 -16.07 -4.04
CA TYR A 136 -26.40 -16.91 -2.85
C TYR A 136 -27.59 -16.83 -1.87
N ASN A 137 -28.19 -15.65 -1.72
CA ASN A 137 -29.33 -15.43 -0.81
C ASN A 137 -30.68 -15.92 -1.35
N GLU A 138 -30.74 -16.41 -2.59
CA GLU A 138 -31.97 -16.95 -3.19
C GLU A 138 -32.12 -18.47 -2.98
N SER A 139 -31.02 -19.17 -2.66
CA SER A 139 -31.01 -20.62 -2.54
C SER A 139 -30.14 -21.08 -1.35
N GLU A 140 -30.80 -21.51 -0.28
CA GLU A 140 -30.14 -22.04 0.93
C GLU A 140 -29.22 -23.22 0.60
N ALA A 141 -29.68 -24.16 -0.25
CA ALA A 141 -28.89 -25.33 -0.63
C ALA A 141 -27.59 -24.94 -1.36
N LEU A 142 -27.67 -23.97 -2.28
CA LEU A 142 -26.51 -23.48 -3.03
C LEU A 142 -25.54 -22.74 -2.10
N PHE A 143 -26.05 -21.90 -1.20
CA PHE A 143 -25.24 -21.21 -0.22
C PHE A 143 -24.51 -22.21 0.71
N LEU A 144 -25.23 -23.18 1.27
CA LEU A 144 -24.65 -24.18 2.17
C LEU A 144 -23.58 -25.04 1.49
N GLU A 145 -23.83 -25.47 0.24
CA GLU A 145 -22.82 -26.17 -0.58
C GLU A 145 -21.53 -25.33 -0.72
N ARG A 146 -21.67 -24.04 -1.00
CA ARG A 146 -20.54 -23.14 -1.21
C ARG A 146 -19.83 -22.76 0.08
N ALA A 147 -20.56 -22.66 1.19
CA ALA A 147 -20.01 -22.51 2.52
C ALA A 147 -19.18 -23.74 2.92
N GLU A 148 -19.62 -24.95 2.61
CA GLU A 148 -18.84 -26.17 2.85
C GLU A 148 -17.54 -26.19 2.03
N VAL A 149 -17.59 -25.79 0.76
CA VAL A 149 -16.38 -25.63 -0.08
C VAL A 149 -15.41 -24.61 0.52
N LEU A 150 -15.92 -23.48 1.01
CA LEU A 150 -15.14 -22.45 1.68
C LEU A 150 -14.46 -22.98 2.95
N GLU A 151 -15.20 -23.73 3.77
CA GLU A 151 -14.70 -24.37 4.99
C GLU A 151 -13.57 -25.37 4.68
N ARG A 152 -13.75 -26.20 3.64
CA ARG A 152 -12.73 -27.15 3.18
C ARG A 152 -11.45 -26.45 2.71
N LEU A 153 -11.58 -25.36 1.96
CA LEU A 153 -10.43 -24.56 1.53
C LEU A 153 -9.70 -23.94 2.73
N ALA A 154 -10.44 -23.35 3.67
CA ALA A 154 -9.88 -22.78 4.89
C ALA A 154 -9.08 -23.81 5.69
N SER A 155 -9.62 -25.02 5.89
CA SER A 155 -8.93 -26.10 6.59
C SER A 155 -7.64 -26.57 5.90
N ILE A 156 -7.57 -26.49 4.57
CA ILE A 156 -6.32 -26.76 3.84
C ILE A 156 -5.28 -25.68 4.15
N PHE A 157 -5.65 -24.40 4.17
CA PHE A 157 -4.73 -23.32 4.52
C PHE A 157 -4.25 -23.43 5.97
N GLU A 158 -5.16 -23.70 6.91
CA GLU A 158 -4.85 -23.86 8.33
C GLU A 158 -3.85 -25.00 8.59
N LYS A 159 -3.95 -26.11 7.86
CA LYS A 159 -2.99 -27.24 7.92
C LYS A 159 -1.54 -26.81 7.73
N TYR A 160 -1.29 -25.73 6.98
CA TYR A 160 0.04 -25.19 6.70
C TYR A 160 0.35 -23.90 7.48
N GLY A 161 -0.50 -23.52 8.45
CA GLY A 161 -0.39 -22.25 9.17
C GLY A 161 -0.64 -21.03 8.28
N ALA A 162 -1.32 -21.23 7.15
CA ALA A 162 -1.68 -20.19 6.20
C ALA A 162 -3.08 -19.64 6.49
N LYS A 163 -3.35 -18.44 5.95
CA LYS A 163 -4.61 -17.73 6.14
C LYS A 163 -5.20 -17.30 4.80
N LEU A 164 -6.51 -17.34 4.70
CA LEU A 164 -7.28 -16.69 3.64
C LEU A 164 -7.56 -15.23 4.03
N SER A 165 -7.63 -14.36 3.02
CA SER A 165 -8.27 -13.05 3.08
C SER A 165 -9.46 -13.08 2.12
N ILE A 166 -10.64 -13.29 2.68
CA ILE A 166 -11.90 -13.47 1.96
C ILE A 166 -12.50 -12.09 1.75
N GLN A 167 -12.78 -11.74 0.50
CA GLN A 167 -13.51 -10.53 0.15
C GLN A 167 -14.83 -10.94 -0.45
N THR A 168 -15.92 -10.58 0.23
CA THR A 168 -17.25 -11.08 -0.10
C THR A 168 -18.19 -9.96 -0.53
N GLU A 169 -19.02 -10.27 -1.52
CA GLU A 169 -20.11 -9.40 -1.98
C GLU A 169 -21.38 -9.55 -1.12
N LYS A 170 -22.30 -8.61 -1.33
CA LYS A 170 -23.53 -8.46 -0.55
C LYS A 170 -24.36 -9.75 -0.44
N HIS A 171 -24.54 -10.46 -1.55
CA HIS A 171 -25.46 -11.60 -1.62
C HIS A 171 -25.00 -12.81 -0.81
N PHE A 172 -23.68 -13.05 -0.71
CA PHE A 172 -23.17 -14.14 0.10
C PHE A 172 -23.25 -13.81 1.59
N ALA A 173 -22.90 -12.57 1.98
CA ALA A 173 -23.03 -12.12 3.36
C ALA A 173 -24.49 -12.10 3.83
N ASP A 174 -25.42 -11.64 2.99
CA ASP A 174 -26.86 -11.69 3.28
C ASP A 174 -27.35 -13.13 3.46
N ALA A 175 -26.90 -14.07 2.61
CA ALA A 175 -27.22 -15.48 2.75
C ALA A 175 -26.70 -16.06 4.08
N ASP A 176 -25.50 -15.67 4.50
CA ASP A 176 -24.86 -16.14 5.74
C ASP A 176 -25.67 -15.75 6.99
N ILE A 177 -26.25 -14.55 6.98
CA ILE A 177 -27.18 -14.06 8.01
C ILE A 177 -28.54 -14.75 7.87
N ARG A 178 -29.13 -14.70 6.67
CA ARG A 178 -30.49 -15.15 6.40
C ARG A 178 -30.72 -16.63 6.69
N PHE A 179 -29.74 -17.46 6.37
CA PHE A 179 -29.78 -18.91 6.61
C PHE A 179 -29.09 -19.30 7.93
N GLY A 180 -28.56 -18.34 8.68
CA GLY A 180 -28.05 -18.54 10.04
C GLY A 180 -26.80 -19.43 10.13
N ARG A 181 -25.97 -19.49 9.08
CA ARG A 181 -24.73 -20.28 9.07
C ARG A 181 -23.57 -19.54 9.74
N TYR A 182 -23.50 -18.22 9.57
CA TYR A 182 -22.45 -17.34 10.08
C TYR A 182 -21.01 -17.83 9.85
N ILE A 183 -20.74 -18.41 8.68
CA ILE A 183 -19.40 -18.91 8.32
C ILE A 183 -18.37 -17.79 8.25
N LEU A 184 -18.74 -16.57 7.85
CA LEU A 184 -17.79 -15.46 7.75
C LEU A 184 -17.20 -15.11 9.13
N ARG A 185 -18.07 -15.05 10.15
CA ARG A 185 -17.65 -14.84 11.55
C ARG A 185 -16.82 -16.01 12.08
N GLU A 186 -17.24 -17.25 11.81
CA GLU A 186 -16.48 -18.44 12.22
C GLU A 186 -15.05 -18.43 11.65
N LEU A 187 -14.90 -18.11 10.36
CA LEU A 187 -13.59 -18.04 9.72
C LEU A 187 -12.73 -16.89 10.25
N LYS A 188 -13.34 -15.75 10.59
CA LYS A 188 -12.65 -14.65 11.28
C LYS A 188 -12.14 -15.08 12.66
N GLU A 189 -12.96 -15.77 13.46
CA GLU A 189 -12.56 -16.32 14.77
C GLU A 189 -11.43 -17.36 14.65
N ARG A 190 -11.39 -18.09 13.53
CA ARG A 190 -10.29 -19.01 13.16
C ARG A 190 -9.03 -18.30 12.65
N GLY A 191 -9.07 -16.97 12.52
CA GLY A 191 -7.92 -16.12 12.19
C GLY A 191 -7.79 -15.77 10.70
N HIS A 192 -8.81 -16.03 9.89
CA HIS A 192 -8.87 -15.56 8.50
C HIS A 192 -9.31 -14.10 8.40
N GLY A 193 -8.93 -13.43 7.32
CA GLY A 193 -9.35 -12.06 7.02
C GLY A 193 -10.70 -12.07 6.32
N ILE A 194 -11.60 -11.18 6.70
CA ILE A 194 -12.87 -10.96 6.01
C ILE A 194 -12.96 -9.48 5.65
N GLY A 195 -13.15 -9.19 4.37
CA GLY A 195 -13.28 -7.86 3.81
C GLY A 195 -14.45 -7.77 2.82
N VAL A 196 -14.59 -6.59 2.25
CA VAL A 196 -15.62 -6.29 1.26
C VAL A 196 -15.05 -6.56 -0.12
N GLN A 197 -15.77 -7.31 -0.95
CA GLN A 197 -15.59 -7.24 -2.39
C GLN A 197 -16.52 -6.15 -2.91
N SER A 198 -15.98 -5.24 -3.72
CA SER A 198 -16.78 -4.24 -4.41
C SER A 198 -16.44 -4.31 -5.90
N HIS A 199 -17.31 -4.98 -6.66
CA HIS A 199 -17.16 -5.10 -8.12
C HIS A 199 -17.44 -3.79 -8.89
N LEU A 200 -16.98 -2.65 -8.37
CA LEU A 200 -17.12 -1.35 -9.03
C LEU A 200 -16.72 -1.44 -10.52
N GLY A 201 -15.62 -2.11 -10.88
CA GLY A 201 -15.19 -2.25 -12.29
C GLY A 201 -16.17 -2.93 -13.26
N HIS A 202 -16.96 -3.91 -12.80
CA HIS A 202 -17.89 -4.65 -13.66
C HIS A 202 -19.31 -4.12 -13.53
N HIS A 203 -19.74 -3.81 -12.30
CA HIS A 203 -21.11 -3.42 -12.01
C HIS A 203 -21.37 -1.93 -12.16
N ILE A 204 -20.37 -1.03 -12.11
CA ILE A 204 -20.65 0.41 -12.30
C ILE A 204 -21.31 0.67 -13.65
N ARG A 205 -20.80 0.07 -14.74
CA ARG A 205 -21.38 0.26 -16.07
C ARG A 205 -22.76 -0.38 -16.21
N GLU A 206 -22.97 -1.51 -15.54
CA GLU A 206 -24.24 -2.24 -15.59
C GLU A 206 -25.32 -1.57 -14.72
N LEU A 207 -24.92 -1.02 -13.57
CA LEU A 207 -25.77 -0.31 -12.61
C LEU A 207 -25.92 1.19 -12.96
N GLY A 208 -25.11 1.71 -13.88
CA GLY A 208 -25.14 3.12 -14.30
C GLY A 208 -24.70 4.10 -13.21
N LEU A 209 -23.73 3.73 -12.37
CA LEU A 209 -23.23 4.60 -11.30
C LEU A 209 -22.21 5.61 -11.87
N GLU A 210 -22.59 6.89 -11.97
CA GLU A 210 -21.74 7.88 -12.63
C GLU A 210 -20.88 8.65 -11.63
N THR A 211 -21.44 8.94 -10.45
CA THR A 211 -20.82 9.79 -9.44
C THR A 211 -20.15 8.99 -8.33
N ASP A 212 -19.17 9.60 -7.65
CA ASP A 212 -18.56 8.99 -6.47
C ASP A 212 -19.55 8.79 -5.33
N GLU A 213 -20.57 9.65 -5.20
CA GLU A 213 -21.63 9.50 -4.17
C GLU A 213 -22.46 8.22 -4.39
N GLU A 214 -22.83 7.91 -5.63
CA GLU A 214 -23.55 6.68 -5.99
C GLU A 214 -22.69 5.43 -5.75
N LYS A 215 -21.41 5.48 -6.14
CA LYS A 215 -20.46 4.39 -5.93
C LYS A 215 -20.23 4.14 -4.44
N LEU A 216 -20.08 5.20 -3.65
CA LEU A 216 -19.94 5.12 -2.19
C LEU A 216 -21.19 4.55 -1.54
N ALA A 217 -22.38 4.97 -1.98
CA ALA A 217 -23.64 4.42 -1.47
C ALA A 217 -23.75 2.91 -1.73
N TYR A 218 -23.37 2.46 -2.93
CA TYR A 218 -23.30 1.04 -3.26
C TYR A 218 -22.31 0.29 -2.36
N THR A 219 -21.05 0.74 -2.29
CA THR A 219 -20.02 0.09 -1.48
C THR A 219 -20.38 0.09 0.01
N ARG A 220 -21.01 1.16 0.51
CA ARG A 220 -21.54 1.23 1.89
C ARG A 220 -22.60 0.16 2.13
N ALA A 221 -23.55 -0.03 1.21
CA ALA A 221 -24.57 -1.05 1.35
C ALA A 221 -24.01 -2.48 1.35
N VAL A 222 -22.90 -2.75 0.64
CA VAL A 222 -22.18 -4.02 0.74
C VAL A 222 -21.51 -4.12 2.11
N LYS A 223 -20.77 -3.09 2.51
CA LYS A 223 -20.03 -3.04 3.78
C LYS A 223 -20.94 -3.30 4.98
N GLU A 224 -22.11 -2.68 5.04
CA GLU A 224 -23.08 -2.83 6.13
C GLU A 224 -23.57 -4.28 6.28
N VAL A 225 -23.87 -4.97 5.18
CA VAL A 225 -24.31 -6.38 5.22
C VAL A 225 -23.16 -7.30 5.65
N VAL A 226 -21.94 -7.05 5.18
CA VAL A 226 -20.76 -7.80 5.62
C VAL A 226 -20.51 -7.57 7.12
N ALA A 227 -20.65 -6.32 7.59
CA ALA A 227 -20.50 -5.99 9.00
C ALA A 227 -21.54 -6.69 9.87
N GLU A 228 -22.79 -6.78 9.42
CA GLU A 228 -23.83 -7.54 10.12
C GLU A 228 -23.51 -9.04 10.20
N ALA A 229 -23.00 -9.64 9.12
CA ALA A 229 -22.63 -11.06 9.09
C ALA A 229 -21.46 -11.37 10.03
N LEU A 230 -20.52 -10.43 10.16
CA LEU A 230 -19.35 -10.52 11.05
C LEU A 230 -19.66 -10.19 12.51
N GLY A 231 -20.56 -9.23 12.74
CA GLY A 231 -20.75 -8.57 14.03
C GLY A 231 -19.73 -7.45 14.32
N GLU A 232 -18.91 -7.07 13.34
CA GLU A 232 -17.92 -5.99 13.41
C GLU A 232 -17.67 -5.38 12.02
N GLU A 233 -17.09 -4.19 11.98
CA GLU A 233 -16.81 -3.48 10.72
C GLU A 233 -15.63 -4.12 9.94
N PRO A 234 -15.80 -4.48 8.66
CA PRO A 234 -14.68 -4.93 7.84
C PRO A 234 -13.80 -3.74 7.41
N THR A 235 -12.49 -3.95 7.46
CA THR A 235 -11.47 -2.90 7.24
C THR A 235 -10.72 -3.00 5.92
N ASN A 236 -10.92 -4.08 5.16
CA ASN A 236 -10.28 -4.28 3.86
C ASN A 236 -11.30 -4.31 2.72
N ILE A 237 -10.93 -3.75 1.56
CA ILE A 237 -11.72 -3.78 0.33
C ILE A 237 -10.94 -4.37 -0.86
N GLY A 238 -11.60 -5.23 -1.62
CA GLY A 238 -11.14 -5.75 -2.92
C GLY A 238 -11.98 -5.21 -4.05
N GLY A 239 -11.35 -4.82 -5.16
CA GLY A 239 -12.06 -3.99 -6.14
C GLY A 239 -12.33 -2.60 -5.57
N GLY A 240 -13.22 -1.82 -6.15
CA GLY A 240 -13.52 -0.46 -5.63
C GLY A 240 -12.74 0.70 -6.24
N PHE A 241 -11.97 0.49 -7.32
CA PHE A 241 -10.99 1.47 -7.81
C PHE A 241 -11.52 2.52 -8.79
N GLU A 242 -12.75 2.40 -9.31
CA GLU A 242 -13.25 3.33 -10.33
C GLU A 242 -13.86 4.62 -9.72
N MET A 243 -13.08 5.29 -8.87
CA MET A 243 -13.45 6.54 -8.20
C MET A 243 -12.68 7.74 -8.75
N GLU A 244 -13.30 8.92 -8.72
CA GLU A 244 -12.61 10.20 -8.97
C GLU A 244 -11.74 10.60 -7.78
N ASN A 245 -12.18 10.29 -6.56
CA ASN A 245 -11.38 10.42 -5.34
C ASN A 245 -11.40 9.11 -4.55
N ILE A 246 -10.34 8.30 -4.70
CA ILE A 246 -10.22 7.03 -3.97
C ILE A 246 -10.14 7.22 -2.45
N GLY A 247 -9.73 8.39 -1.98
CA GLY A 247 -9.61 8.70 -0.55
C GLY A 247 -10.93 8.58 0.21
N LEU A 248 -12.08 8.67 -0.47
CA LEU A 248 -13.41 8.57 0.13
C LEU A 248 -13.72 7.15 0.65
N LEU A 249 -13.01 6.12 0.19
CA LEU A 249 -13.10 4.77 0.75
C LEU A 249 -12.41 4.66 2.11
N GLY A 250 -11.39 5.48 2.34
CA GLY A 250 -10.45 5.36 3.44
C GLY A 250 -10.95 5.88 4.78
N VAL A 251 -10.00 6.07 5.69
CA VAL A 251 -10.20 6.62 7.04
C VAL A 251 -10.14 8.16 7.00
N CYS A 252 -11.31 8.77 6.89
CA CYS A 252 -11.51 10.22 6.98
C CYS A 252 -12.94 10.54 7.44
N ASP A 253 -13.20 11.81 7.79
CA ASP A 253 -14.52 12.21 8.28
C ASP A 253 -15.56 12.09 7.15
N GLY A 254 -16.61 11.28 7.38
CA GLY A 254 -17.65 11.00 6.38
C GLY A 254 -17.32 9.89 5.37
N CYS A 255 -16.11 9.34 5.41
CA CYS A 255 -15.64 8.29 4.50
C CYS A 255 -16.11 6.88 4.91
N LEU A 256 -15.74 5.84 4.15
CA LEU A 256 -16.15 4.46 4.46
C LEU A 256 -15.29 3.77 5.51
N GLY A 257 -14.10 4.28 5.84
CA GLY A 257 -13.26 3.74 6.91
C GLY A 257 -12.56 2.42 6.56
N PHE A 258 -12.30 2.14 5.28
CA PHE A 258 -11.40 1.04 4.92
C PHE A 258 -9.95 1.45 5.22
N ILE A 259 -9.20 0.55 5.85
CA ILE A 259 -7.79 0.74 6.17
C ILE A 259 -6.93 0.37 4.95
N SER A 260 -7.32 -0.67 4.23
CA SER A 260 -6.55 -1.16 3.08
C SER A 260 -7.40 -1.58 1.89
N MET A 261 -6.78 -1.56 0.71
CA MET A 261 -7.37 -2.05 -0.53
C MET A 261 -6.41 -2.87 -1.39
N THR A 262 -6.97 -3.63 -2.34
CA THR A 262 -6.27 -4.60 -3.20
C THR A 262 -6.93 -4.70 -4.59
N ALA A 263 -6.39 -5.57 -5.45
CA ALA A 263 -6.91 -5.99 -6.75
C ALA A 263 -6.82 -4.95 -7.89
N LEU A 264 -5.74 -4.15 -7.93
CA LEU A 264 -5.47 -3.25 -9.06
C LEU A 264 -4.58 -3.83 -10.16
N GLU A 265 -3.91 -4.96 -9.93
CA GLU A 265 -2.91 -5.47 -10.88
C GLU A 265 -3.55 -5.83 -12.23
N LYS A 266 -4.70 -6.52 -12.19
CA LYS A 266 -5.47 -6.91 -13.38
C LYS A 266 -5.99 -5.70 -14.17
N PRO A 267 -6.72 -4.73 -13.58
CA PRO A 267 -7.18 -3.55 -14.31
C PRO A 267 -6.02 -2.66 -14.78
N TYR A 268 -4.97 -2.48 -13.99
CA TYR A 268 -3.78 -1.75 -14.40
C TYR A 268 -3.10 -2.38 -15.62
N HIS A 269 -2.90 -3.69 -15.62
CA HIS A 269 -2.34 -4.41 -16.76
C HIS A 269 -3.23 -4.33 -18.00
N ARG A 270 -4.56 -4.41 -17.84
CA ARG A 270 -5.50 -4.22 -18.96
C ARG A 270 -5.41 -2.82 -19.56
N ALA A 271 -5.26 -1.78 -18.73
CA ALA A 271 -5.20 -0.40 -19.17
C ALA A 271 -3.86 -0.03 -19.84
N THR A 272 -2.75 -0.59 -19.34
CA THR A 272 -1.40 -0.13 -19.71
C THR A 272 -0.56 -1.15 -20.47
N GLY A 273 -0.94 -2.43 -20.45
CA GLY A 273 -0.11 -3.53 -20.92
C GLY A 273 1.14 -3.79 -20.05
N LYS A 274 1.28 -3.11 -18.91
CA LYS A 274 2.40 -3.24 -17.98
C LYS A 274 1.99 -4.09 -16.77
N SER A 275 2.93 -4.84 -16.22
CA SER A 275 2.76 -5.52 -14.93
C SER A 275 3.25 -4.63 -13.79
N LEU A 276 2.56 -4.65 -12.65
CA LEU A 276 3.02 -3.96 -11.45
C LEU A 276 4.29 -4.62 -10.92
N SER A 277 5.32 -3.80 -10.65
CA SER A 277 6.63 -4.25 -10.17
C SER A 277 7.00 -3.57 -8.85
N ARG A 278 6.02 -3.41 -7.96
CA ARG A 278 6.20 -2.86 -6.61
C ARG A 278 5.78 -3.91 -5.58
N LEU A 279 6.62 -4.14 -4.58
CA LEU A 279 6.37 -5.09 -3.49
C LEU A 279 5.95 -4.39 -2.19
N HIS A 280 6.04 -3.07 -2.12
CA HIS A 280 5.93 -2.35 -0.84
C HIS A 280 4.60 -1.64 -0.81
N PRO A 281 3.75 -1.87 0.21
CA PRO A 281 2.51 -1.12 0.39
C PRO A 281 2.75 0.39 0.43
N TRP A 282 1.70 1.15 0.15
CA TRP A 282 1.73 2.61 0.27
C TRP A 282 0.38 3.18 0.60
N ILE A 283 0.38 4.29 1.34
CA ILE A 283 -0.82 5.13 1.49
C ILE A 283 -1.10 5.84 0.15
N LEU A 284 -2.31 5.66 -0.37
CA LEU A 284 -2.75 6.23 -1.64
C LEU A 284 -3.05 7.73 -1.52
N PRO A 285 -2.63 8.55 -2.50
CA PRO A 285 -3.05 9.94 -2.58
C PRO A 285 -4.55 10.03 -2.92
N PRO A 286 -5.21 11.16 -2.62
CA PRO A 286 -6.59 11.44 -3.03
C PRO A 286 -6.66 11.72 -4.54
N VAL A 287 -6.55 10.66 -5.35
CA VAL A 287 -6.49 10.73 -6.81
C VAL A 287 -7.61 9.95 -7.47
N GLN A 288 -7.80 10.25 -8.75
CA GLN A 288 -8.65 9.45 -9.63
C GLN A 288 -8.00 8.11 -9.93
N MET A 289 -8.80 7.06 -9.82
CA MET A 289 -8.41 5.70 -10.17
C MET A 289 -9.29 5.07 -11.26
N ILE A 290 -10.14 5.89 -11.91
CA ILE A 290 -10.87 5.53 -13.15
C ILE A 290 -9.92 5.27 -14.33
N ASN A 291 -8.82 6.04 -14.43
CA ASN A 291 -7.79 5.84 -15.45
C ASN A 291 -6.45 5.50 -14.79
N LEU A 292 -6.19 4.22 -14.58
CA LEU A 292 -4.96 3.73 -13.96
C LEU A 292 -3.68 3.99 -14.79
N GLY A 293 -3.81 4.44 -16.04
CA GLY A 293 -2.69 4.74 -16.93
C GLY A 293 -1.92 6.01 -16.60
N THR A 294 -2.50 6.92 -15.82
CA THR A 294 -1.82 8.17 -15.38
C THR A 294 -0.67 7.87 -14.42
N GLY A 295 -0.76 6.77 -13.67
CA GLY A 295 0.24 6.38 -12.67
C GLY A 295 0.21 7.22 -11.38
N GLU A 296 -0.66 8.20 -11.25
CA GLU A 296 -0.74 9.07 -10.06
C GLU A 296 -0.98 8.28 -8.77
N TRP A 297 -1.79 7.22 -8.85
CA TRP A 297 -2.08 6.31 -7.73
C TRP A 297 -0.87 5.49 -7.27
N LEU A 298 0.22 5.42 -8.04
CA LEU A 298 1.45 4.74 -7.64
C LEU A 298 2.27 5.55 -6.63
N ASN A 299 1.91 6.81 -6.39
CA ASN A 299 2.61 7.65 -5.43
C ASN A 299 2.23 7.28 -4.00
N HIS A 300 3.17 7.49 -3.08
CA HIS A 300 2.89 7.43 -1.64
C HIS A 300 2.53 8.83 -1.15
N ASP A 301 1.49 8.94 -0.33
CA ASP A 301 1.04 10.17 0.32
C ASP A 301 0.87 9.96 1.83
N GLU A 302 1.66 10.66 2.64
CA GLU A 302 1.63 10.56 4.11
C GLU A 302 0.32 11.06 4.72
N GLY A 303 -0.46 11.87 3.99
CA GLY A 303 -1.78 12.37 4.39
C GLY A 303 -2.96 11.59 3.81
N GLY A 304 -2.70 10.60 2.96
CA GLY A 304 -3.75 9.79 2.34
C GLY A 304 -4.54 8.94 3.34
N SER A 305 -5.71 8.45 2.95
CA SER A 305 -6.67 7.83 3.87
C SER A 305 -6.75 6.30 3.78
N ILE A 306 -6.10 5.66 2.80
CA ILE A 306 -6.18 4.21 2.58
C ILE A 306 -4.84 3.64 2.10
N VAL A 307 -4.49 2.44 2.58
CA VAL A 307 -3.29 1.70 2.17
C VAL A 307 -3.59 0.83 0.96
N TYR A 308 -2.80 0.93 -0.10
CA TYR A 308 -2.75 -0.08 -1.14
C TYR A 308 -1.75 -1.18 -0.79
N ILE A 309 -2.19 -2.44 -0.82
CA ILE A 309 -1.34 -3.62 -0.68
C ILE A 309 -1.11 -4.22 -2.08
N PRO A 310 0.13 -4.24 -2.60
CA PRO A 310 0.40 -4.87 -3.89
C PRO A 310 0.48 -6.40 -3.80
N GLY A 311 -0.08 -7.05 -4.83
CA GLY A 311 -0.04 -8.49 -5.07
C GLY A 311 0.71 -8.85 -6.33
N TRP A 312 0.30 -9.94 -6.99
CA TRP A 312 0.73 -10.41 -8.32
C TRP A 312 1.90 -9.64 -8.95
N TYR A 313 3.11 -9.96 -8.49
CA TYR A 313 4.33 -9.25 -8.86
C TYR A 313 4.82 -9.67 -10.25
N LYS A 314 5.03 -8.69 -11.15
CA LYS A 314 5.50 -8.90 -12.53
C LYS A 314 4.72 -9.98 -13.30
N SER A 315 3.44 -10.15 -12.97
CA SER A 315 2.59 -11.18 -13.57
C SER A 315 1.77 -10.63 -14.73
N SER A 316 1.41 -11.50 -15.67
CA SER A 316 0.35 -11.27 -16.66
C SER A 316 -0.91 -12.10 -16.37
N VAL A 317 -0.87 -12.90 -15.31
CA VAL A 317 -1.96 -13.73 -14.79
C VAL A 317 -2.32 -13.22 -13.40
N PHE A 318 -3.61 -13.03 -13.13
CA PHE A 318 -4.08 -12.36 -11.92
C PHE A 318 -5.21 -13.13 -11.22
N GLU A 319 -5.32 -14.43 -11.51
CA GLU A 319 -6.31 -15.32 -10.91
C GLU A 319 -5.86 -16.78 -11.07
N ILE A 320 -6.17 -17.60 -10.06
CA ILE A 320 -5.93 -19.04 -10.04
C ILE A 320 -7.24 -19.75 -10.41
N ASP A 321 -7.26 -20.48 -11.53
CA ASP A 321 -8.38 -21.33 -11.95
C ASP A 321 -7.90 -22.74 -12.30
N CYS A 322 -7.91 -23.64 -11.30
CA CYS A 322 -7.44 -25.02 -11.45
C CYS A 322 -8.43 -25.94 -12.19
N ARG A 323 -9.66 -25.48 -12.45
CA ARG A 323 -10.66 -26.24 -13.21
C ARG A 323 -10.30 -26.35 -14.69
N LYS A 324 -9.60 -25.34 -15.21
CA LYS A 324 -9.24 -25.23 -16.64
C LYS A 324 -7.82 -25.70 -16.94
N ASN A 325 -6.93 -25.67 -15.95
CA ASN A 325 -5.52 -25.92 -16.16
C ASN A 325 -4.91 -26.72 -14.99
N PRO A 326 -4.40 -27.95 -15.23
CA PRO A 326 -3.74 -28.74 -14.18
C PRO A 326 -2.42 -28.11 -13.68
N ARG A 327 -1.88 -27.12 -14.40
CA ARG A 327 -0.71 -26.32 -14.02
C ARG A 327 -1.09 -24.89 -13.57
N CYS A 328 -2.25 -24.73 -12.94
CA CYS A 328 -2.77 -23.44 -12.48
C CYS A 328 -1.81 -22.67 -11.55
N PHE A 329 -0.93 -23.36 -10.82
CA PHE A 329 0.05 -22.73 -9.92
C PHE A 329 1.39 -22.37 -10.56
N ASP A 330 1.66 -22.75 -11.82
CA ASP A 330 2.92 -22.40 -12.48
C ASP A 330 3.13 -20.86 -12.56
N PRO A 331 2.13 -20.05 -12.99
CA PRO A 331 2.27 -18.59 -13.01
C PRO A 331 2.38 -17.98 -11.61
N VAL A 332 1.66 -18.56 -10.63
CA VAL A 332 1.70 -18.18 -9.21
C VAL A 332 3.12 -18.31 -8.69
N ASN A 333 3.73 -19.48 -8.91
CA ASN A 333 5.08 -19.76 -8.47
C ASN A 333 6.10 -18.86 -9.18
N ALA A 334 5.94 -18.60 -10.48
CA ALA A 334 6.82 -17.68 -11.20
C ALA A 334 6.78 -16.25 -10.60
N SER A 335 5.58 -15.74 -10.32
CA SER A 335 5.39 -14.44 -9.66
C SER A 335 6.00 -14.39 -8.26
N LEU A 336 5.76 -15.43 -7.44
CA LEU A 336 6.32 -15.54 -6.09
C LEU A 336 7.86 -15.58 -6.12
N GLN A 337 8.47 -16.32 -7.05
CA GLN A 337 9.93 -16.38 -7.16
C GLN A 337 10.55 -15.03 -7.54
N GLU A 338 9.91 -14.28 -8.44
CA GLU A 338 10.35 -12.91 -8.76
C GLU A 338 10.21 -11.97 -7.55
N ALA A 339 9.13 -12.11 -6.77
CA ALA A 339 8.95 -11.33 -5.54
C ALA A 339 10.06 -11.63 -4.51
N LEU A 340 10.36 -12.91 -4.27
CA LEU A 340 11.43 -13.34 -3.33
C LEU A 340 12.82 -12.80 -3.73
N LYS A 341 13.08 -12.76 -5.03
CA LYS A 341 14.34 -12.25 -5.59
C LYS A 341 14.52 -10.75 -5.36
N ASP A 342 13.45 -9.99 -5.54
CA ASP A 342 13.48 -8.53 -5.54
C ASP A 342 13.12 -7.89 -4.17
N MET A 343 12.97 -8.71 -3.12
CA MET A 343 12.74 -8.20 -1.76
C MET A 343 13.84 -7.24 -1.31
N VAL A 344 13.43 -6.18 -0.64
CA VAL A 344 14.33 -5.20 -0.02
C VAL A 344 14.36 -5.43 1.50
N GLU A 345 15.54 -5.58 2.07
CA GLU A 345 15.73 -5.72 3.51
C GLU A 345 15.31 -4.45 4.25
N GLY A 346 14.61 -4.61 5.39
CA GLY A 346 14.09 -3.49 6.18
C GLY A 346 12.78 -2.89 5.65
N MET A 347 12.35 -3.27 4.44
CA MET A 347 11.06 -2.86 3.89
C MET A 347 9.96 -3.89 4.18
N VAL A 348 8.72 -3.41 4.25
CA VAL A 348 7.54 -4.29 4.23
C VAL A 348 7.36 -4.81 2.81
N ASN A 349 7.80 -6.05 2.55
CA ASN A 349 7.60 -6.72 1.27
C ASN A 349 6.31 -7.53 1.31
N THR A 350 5.41 -7.31 0.36
CA THR A 350 4.14 -8.03 0.23
C THR A 350 4.03 -8.73 -1.10
N TRP A 351 3.27 -9.83 -1.10
CA TRP A 351 2.82 -10.51 -2.30
C TRP A 351 1.52 -11.23 -1.99
N TYR A 352 0.59 -11.27 -2.94
CA TYR A 352 -0.58 -12.13 -2.84
C TYR A 352 -0.94 -12.70 -4.21
N ALA A 353 -1.59 -13.85 -4.17
CA ALA A 353 -2.31 -14.42 -5.29
C ALA A 353 -3.80 -14.46 -4.97
N SER A 354 -4.62 -14.57 -6.02
CA SER A 354 -6.07 -14.50 -5.91
C SER A 354 -6.77 -15.65 -6.63
N SER A 355 -7.94 -16.03 -6.12
CA SER A 355 -8.89 -16.96 -6.75
C SER A 355 -10.31 -16.55 -6.38
N HIS A 356 -11.31 -17.20 -6.97
CA HIS A 356 -12.73 -17.02 -6.64
C HIS A 356 -13.32 -18.30 -6.08
N LEU A 357 -14.28 -18.20 -5.17
CA LEU A 357 -14.93 -19.37 -4.57
C LEU A 357 -15.62 -20.28 -5.62
N TYR A 358 -16.22 -19.70 -6.66
CA TYR A 358 -16.82 -20.51 -7.74
C TYR A 358 -15.77 -21.28 -8.56
N GLN A 359 -14.48 -20.91 -8.48
CA GLN A 359 -13.36 -21.61 -9.11
C GLN A 359 -12.90 -22.84 -8.31
N CYS A 360 -13.45 -23.05 -7.12
CA CYS A 360 -13.16 -24.21 -6.29
C CYS A 360 -13.89 -25.50 -6.73
N GLY A 361 -14.67 -25.48 -7.81
CA GLY A 361 -15.28 -26.65 -8.41
C GLY A 361 -16.81 -26.54 -8.51
N LYS A 362 -17.41 -27.12 -9.55
CA LYS A 362 -18.87 -27.12 -9.75
C LYS A 362 -19.59 -28.37 -9.20
N ASP A 363 -18.84 -29.44 -8.96
CA ASP A 363 -19.30 -30.73 -8.46
C ASP A 363 -18.23 -31.33 -7.56
N GLU A 364 -18.59 -32.36 -6.78
CA GLU A 364 -17.71 -32.94 -5.76
C GLU A 364 -16.36 -33.42 -6.32
N ALA A 365 -16.35 -34.03 -7.50
CA ALA A 365 -15.12 -34.53 -8.12
C ALA A 365 -14.19 -33.39 -8.54
N GLU A 366 -14.76 -32.29 -9.08
CA GLU A 366 -14.01 -31.08 -9.42
C GLU A 366 -13.51 -30.39 -8.14
N VAL A 367 -14.32 -30.33 -7.09
CA VAL A 367 -13.93 -29.78 -5.77
C VAL A 367 -12.75 -30.55 -5.20
N ASP A 368 -12.82 -31.87 -5.13
CA ASP A 368 -11.74 -32.73 -4.65
C ASP A 368 -10.43 -32.48 -5.41
N ALA A 369 -10.49 -32.41 -6.73
CA ALA A 369 -9.32 -32.18 -7.57
C ALA A 369 -8.68 -30.79 -7.33
N VAL A 370 -9.51 -29.75 -7.15
CA VAL A 370 -9.02 -28.40 -6.85
C VAL A 370 -8.43 -28.33 -5.45
N MET A 371 -9.09 -28.91 -4.45
CA MET A 371 -8.59 -28.99 -3.07
C MET A 371 -7.23 -29.71 -3.00
N GLU A 372 -7.07 -30.82 -3.71
CA GLU A 372 -5.80 -31.54 -3.80
C GLU A 372 -4.71 -30.69 -4.47
N ALA A 373 -5.06 -29.86 -5.46
CA ALA A 373 -4.12 -28.93 -6.08
C ALA A 373 -3.63 -27.85 -5.10
N TYR A 374 -4.53 -27.27 -4.30
CA TYR A 374 -4.17 -26.33 -3.24
C TYR A 374 -3.30 -26.98 -2.16
N ASP A 375 -3.65 -28.19 -1.70
CA ASP A 375 -2.87 -28.92 -0.70
C ASP A 375 -1.44 -29.19 -1.19
N ARG A 376 -1.29 -29.65 -2.44
CA ARG A 376 0.04 -29.85 -3.07
C ARG A 376 0.83 -28.56 -3.18
N TRP A 377 0.18 -27.46 -3.58
CA TRP A 377 0.85 -26.17 -3.72
C TRP A 377 1.35 -25.66 -2.37
N LEU A 378 0.50 -25.60 -1.35
CA LEU A 378 0.88 -25.16 0.00
C LEU A 378 1.95 -26.06 0.62
N SER A 379 1.86 -27.37 0.40
CA SER A 379 2.91 -28.33 0.79
C SER A 379 4.27 -27.97 0.19
N SER A 380 4.31 -27.55 -1.08
CA SER A 380 5.54 -27.13 -1.75
C SER A 380 6.15 -25.85 -1.17
N LEU A 381 5.33 -24.99 -0.55
CA LEU A 381 5.78 -23.74 0.08
C LEU A 381 6.29 -23.94 1.51
N LYS A 382 5.99 -25.08 2.14
CA LYS A 382 6.37 -25.38 3.54
C LYS A 382 7.84 -25.07 3.87
N PRO A 383 8.85 -25.38 3.03
CA PRO A 383 10.24 -25.04 3.33
C PRO A 383 10.50 -23.53 3.47
N LEU A 384 9.76 -22.68 2.75
CA LEU A 384 9.87 -21.23 2.86
C LEU A 384 9.15 -20.71 4.11
N ILE A 385 8.01 -21.31 4.45
CA ILE A 385 7.22 -21.01 5.66
C ILE A 385 8.04 -21.38 6.92
N ASP A 386 8.59 -22.59 6.97
CA ASP A 386 9.35 -23.09 8.13
C ASP A 386 10.59 -22.25 8.43
N LYS A 387 11.20 -21.64 7.40
CA LYS A 387 12.33 -20.71 7.56
C LYS A 387 11.91 -19.28 7.91
N GLY A 388 10.63 -18.96 7.82
CA GLY A 388 10.10 -17.61 7.99
C GLY A 388 10.49 -16.65 6.86
N GLU A 389 10.89 -17.16 5.69
CA GLU A 389 11.15 -16.36 4.49
C GLU A 389 9.84 -15.80 3.92
N ILE A 390 8.77 -16.60 3.99
CA ILE A 390 7.39 -16.17 3.72
C ILE A 390 6.54 -16.36 4.98
N VAL A 391 5.62 -15.42 5.22
CA VAL A 391 4.66 -15.52 6.33
C VAL A 391 3.27 -15.19 5.81
N PHE A 392 2.35 -16.14 5.93
CA PHE A 392 0.96 -15.93 5.54
C PHE A 392 0.24 -15.06 6.58
N LEU A 393 -0.41 -14.02 6.10
CA LEU A 393 -1.14 -13.03 6.90
C LEU A 393 -2.45 -12.64 6.21
N THR A 394 -3.38 -12.08 6.98
CA THR A 394 -4.53 -11.41 6.41
C THR A 394 -4.14 -10.03 5.85
N PHE A 395 -4.97 -9.45 4.99
CA PHE A 395 -4.74 -8.07 4.53
C PHE A 395 -4.80 -7.04 5.67
N ASP A 396 -5.63 -7.26 6.70
CA ASP A 396 -5.68 -6.41 7.88
C ASP A 396 -4.34 -6.45 8.64
N GLU A 397 -3.79 -7.64 8.86
CA GLU A 397 -2.49 -7.82 9.52
C GLU A 397 -1.35 -7.18 8.72
N ILE A 398 -1.36 -7.31 7.39
CA ILE A 398 -0.37 -6.68 6.51
C ILE A 398 -0.47 -5.16 6.59
N ALA A 399 -1.68 -4.60 6.53
CA ALA A 399 -1.90 -3.16 6.64
C ALA A 399 -1.42 -2.62 7.99
N GLU A 400 -1.74 -3.31 9.09
CA GLU A 400 -1.30 -2.93 10.43
C GLU A 400 0.23 -2.92 10.54
N ILE A 401 0.91 -3.95 10.04
CA ILE A 401 2.38 -4.01 10.02
C ILE A 401 2.95 -2.85 9.18
N TYR A 402 2.37 -2.58 8.01
CA TYR A 402 2.81 -1.45 7.19
C TYR A 402 2.62 -0.11 7.91
N LEU A 403 1.47 0.12 8.55
CA LEU A 403 1.21 1.38 9.26
C LEU A 403 2.14 1.56 10.47
N ARG A 404 2.49 0.49 11.19
CA ARG A 404 3.51 0.55 12.25
C ARG A 404 4.89 0.90 11.69
N TRP A 405 5.25 0.32 10.54
CA TRP A 405 6.51 0.62 9.86
C TRP A 405 6.55 2.08 9.42
N GLU A 406 5.46 2.57 8.83
CA GLU A 406 5.33 3.93 8.33
C GLU A 406 5.35 4.96 9.46
N LYS A 407 4.65 4.69 10.56
CA LYS A 407 4.69 5.53 11.77
C LYS A 407 6.09 5.66 12.34
N ALA A 408 6.81 4.54 12.46
CA ALA A 408 8.19 4.54 12.96
C ALA A 408 9.15 5.26 12.01
N ARG A 409 8.99 5.09 10.69
CA ARG A 409 9.75 5.84 9.67
C ARG A 409 9.60 7.34 9.85
N GLN A 410 8.37 7.84 9.94
CA GLN A 410 8.09 9.28 10.08
C GLN A 410 8.68 9.86 11.38
N LEU A 411 8.61 9.10 12.49
CA LEU A 411 9.21 9.50 13.76
C LEU A 411 10.74 9.54 13.68
N SER A 412 11.36 8.55 13.05
CA SER A 412 12.81 8.47 12.83
C SER A 412 13.33 9.66 12.00
N GLU A 413 12.62 10.00 10.92
CA GLU A 413 12.94 11.14 10.07
C GLU A 413 12.80 12.48 10.79
N SER A 414 11.74 12.63 11.60
CA SER A 414 11.51 13.82 12.42
C SER A 414 12.61 14.02 13.47
N ALA A 415 12.97 12.97 14.20
CA ALA A 415 14.06 13.00 15.17
C ALA A 415 15.42 13.32 14.52
N GLY A 416 15.68 12.76 13.33
CA GLY A 416 16.87 13.07 12.54
C GLY A 416 16.93 14.53 12.08
N ALA A 417 15.80 15.13 11.72
CA ALA A 417 15.69 16.54 11.34
C ALA A 417 15.96 17.48 12.53
N GLU A 418 15.38 17.19 13.71
CA GLU A 418 15.61 17.96 14.94
C GLU A 418 17.08 17.89 15.40
N ALA A 419 17.70 16.72 15.32
CA ALA A 419 19.12 16.54 15.65
C ALA A 419 20.02 17.39 14.72
N LYS A 420 19.73 17.40 13.41
CA LYS A 420 20.46 18.25 12.44
C LYS A 420 20.24 19.74 12.71
N ALA A 421 19.02 20.18 13.02
CA ALA A 421 18.70 21.57 13.34
C ALA A 421 19.35 22.06 14.65
N SER A 422 19.46 21.18 15.67
CA SER A 422 20.14 21.52 16.93
C SER A 422 21.66 21.62 16.78
N SER A 423 22.25 20.88 15.83
CA SER A 423 23.69 20.91 15.55
C SER A 423 24.16 22.08 14.70
N SER A 424 23.23 22.80 14.05
CA SER A 424 23.53 23.95 13.17
C SER A 424 23.41 25.32 13.87
N VAL A 425 23.04 25.35 15.15
CA VAL A 425 23.10 26.57 15.97
C VAL A 425 24.51 26.73 16.54
N GLU A 426 25.43 27.30 15.75
CA GLU A 426 26.63 27.90 16.32
C GLU A 426 26.22 29.07 17.24
N PRO A 427 26.85 29.25 18.41
CA PRO A 427 26.61 30.43 19.23
C PRO A 427 27.02 31.67 18.43
N PRO A 428 26.29 32.80 18.54
CA PRO A 428 26.63 34.00 17.79
C PRO A 428 28.06 34.42 18.12
N SER A 429 28.93 34.34 17.12
CA SER A 429 30.27 34.92 17.18
C SER A 429 30.09 36.45 17.20
N CYS A 430 30.19 37.01 18.40
CA CYS A 430 30.09 38.45 18.64
C CYS A 430 31.26 39.17 17.91
N PRO A 431 31.03 39.96 16.85
CA PRO A 431 32.11 40.61 16.12
C PRO A 431 32.17 42.08 16.57
N CYS A 432 32.77 42.35 17.73
CA CYS A 432 33.20 43.70 18.07
C CYS A 432 34.25 43.65 19.19
N LEU A 433 35.53 43.51 18.83
CA LEU A 433 36.66 44.17 19.50
C LEU A 433 37.97 43.82 18.77
N SER A 434 38.26 44.59 17.73
CA SER A 434 39.63 44.79 17.26
C SER A 434 39.79 46.24 16.87
N ALA A 435 40.37 47.03 17.78
CA ALA A 435 41.24 48.17 17.48
C ALA A 435 41.41 49.05 18.73
N LEU A 436 42.45 48.80 19.53
CA LEU A 436 43.25 49.85 20.17
C LEU A 436 44.43 49.20 20.88
N LEU A 437 45.62 49.34 20.29
CA LEU A 437 46.90 49.70 20.93
C LEU A 437 48.08 49.16 20.09
N LEU A 438 48.46 49.94 19.08
CA LEU A 438 49.87 50.08 18.72
C LEU A 438 50.40 51.30 19.49
N GLY A 439 51.38 51.07 20.35
CA GLY A 439 52.07 52.12 21.11
C GLY A 439 53.35 51.55 21.71
N GLU A 440 54.47 51.96 21.14
CA GLU A 440 55.86 51.59 21.45
C GLU A 440 56.21 51.69 22.95
N ALA A 441 57.07 50.80 23.44
CA ALA A 441 58.15 51.19 24.36
C ALA A 441 59.22 50.09 24.55
N ARG A 442 60.46 50.55 24.38
CA ARG A 442 61.78 49.95 24.56
C ARG A 442 62.00 49.16 25.87
N SER A 443 62.84 48.12 25.77
CA SER A 443 63.61 47.51 26.87
C SER A 443 64.46 48.53 27.65
N PRO A 444 64.83 48.22 28.91
CA PRO A 444 66.23 47.87 29.15
C PRO A 444 66.50 46.78 30.22
N SER A 445 67.46 45.91 29.89
CA SER A 445 68.57 45.33 30.69
C SER A 445 68.41 44.81 32.14
N ARG A 446 68.69 43.49 32.30
CA ARG A 446 69.61 42.78 33.25
C ARG A 446 69.32 42.81 34.78
N PRO A 447 69.97 41.92 35.59
CA PRO A 447 70.59 40.61 35.33
C PRO A 447 70.21 39.50 36.36
N SER A 448 70.55 38.26 36.03
CA SER A 448 70.64 37.10 36.94
C SER A 448 71.72 37.25 38.02
N PRO A 449 71.63 36.46 39.10
CA PRO A 449 72.75 35.54 39.41
C PRO A 449 72.31 34.13 39.84
N ARG A 450 73.16 33.15 39.51
CA ARG A 450 73.24 31.78 40.08
C ARG A 450 74.00 31.81 41.44
N PRO A 451 74.13 30.73 42.24
CA PRO A 451 74.57 29.37 41.86
C PRO A 451 73.46 28.38 41.51
#